data_AF-A0A920U3T3-F1
#
_entry.id   AF-A0A920U3T3-F1
#
_cell.length_a   1.000
_cell.length_b   1.000
_cell.length_c   1.000
_cell.angle_alpha   90.00
_cell.angle_beta   90.00
_cell.angle_gamma   90.00
#
_symmetry.space_group_name_H-M   'P 1'
#
loop_
_entity.id
_entity.type
_entity.pdbx_description
1 polymer ?
#
loop_
_entity_poly.entity_id
_entity_poly.type
_entity_poly.pdbx_seq_one_letter_code
_entity_poly.pdbx_strand_id
1 'polypeptide(L)'
;MAEVSPFRGWRFNKDTVGDIASVLCPPHDMIDEETQEALKRQNRYNVIHLEAGESLDWTTSAKEQYAAASNLFDQWRQEEVLCQGCGTLLLPDAS
;
A
#
# COMPACT_ATOMS: atom_id res chain seq x y z
N MET A 1 -3.06 -1.81 -34.35
CA MET A 1 -3.77 -2.62 -33.34
C MET A 1 -2.99 -2.49 -32.05
N ALA A 2 -3.61 -2.04 -30.96
CA ALA A 2 -2.91 -1.90 -29.68
C ALA A 2 -2.88 -3.25 -28.98
N GLU A 3 -1.68 -3.74 -28.63
CA GLU A 3 -1.53 -4.86 -27.69
C GLU A 3 -1.86 -4.36 -26.29
N VAL A 4 -2.78 -5.05 -25.61
CA VAL A 4 -3.14 -4.79 -24.21
C VAL A 4 -2.59 -5.92 -23.37
N SER A 5 -1.58 -5.62 -22.55
CA SER A 5 -1.02 -6.56 -21.59
C SER A 5 -1.53 -6.25 -20.17
N PRO A 6 -1.94 -7.27 -19.38
CA PRO A 6 -2.42 -7.04 -18.02
C PRO A 6 -1.29 -6.54 -17.11
N PHE A 7 -1.53 -5.42 -16.45
CA PHE A 7 -0.63 -4.92 -15.41
C PHE A 7 -0.77 -5.77 -14.14
N ARG A 8 0.35 -6.28 -13.63
CA ARG A 8 0.37 -7.01 -12.35
C ARG A 8 0.47 -6.03 -11.20
N GLY A 9 -0.69 -5.67 -10.64
CA GLY A 9 -0.78 -4.84 -9.45
C GLY A 9 -0.21 -5.54 -8.20
N TRP A 10 0.24 -4.73 -7.25
CA TRP A 10 0.62 -5.17 -5.91
C TRP A 10 -0.61 -5.30 -5.04
N ARG A 11 -0.64 -6.33 -4.18
CA ARG A 11 -1.72 -6.57 -3.22
C ARG A 11 -1.12 -6.88 -1.86
N PHE A 12 -1.83 -6.48 -0.79
CA PHE A 12 -1.49 -6.91 0.55
C PHE A 12 -1.60 -8.43 0.68
N ASN A 13 -0.58 -9.03 1.28
CA ASN A 13 -0.56 -10.44 1.60
C ASN A 13 -1.37 -10.69 2.88
N LYS A 14 -2.51 -11.36 2.76
CA LYS A 14 -3.40 -11.68 3.89
C LYS A 14 -2.72 -12.52 4.97
N ASP A 15 -1.77 -13.38 4.59
CA ASP A 15 -1.03 -14.20 5.54
C ASP A 15 -0.08 -13.34 6.41
N THR A 16 0.39 -12.21 5.88
CA THR A 16 1.29 -11.28 6.57
C THR A 16 0.53 -10.22 7.36
N VAL A 17 -0.51 -9.63 6.77
CA VAL A 17 -1.23 -8.49 7.36
C VAL A 17 -2.49 -8.87 8.13
N GLY A 18 -2.95 -10.12 7.98
CA GLY A 18 -4.21 -10.57 8.55
C GLY A 18 -5.41 -9.91 7.89
N ASP A 19 -6.17 -9.14 8.68
CA ASP A 19 -7.38 -8.47 8.20
C ASP A 19 -7.03 -7.29 7.28
N ILE A 20 -7.55 -7.34 6.05
CA ILE A 20 -7.29 -6.30 5.04
C ILE A 20 -7.89 -4.95 5.46
N ALA A 21 -9.04 -4.93 6.13
CA ALA A 21 -9.64 -3.66 6.53
C ALA A 21 -8.74 -2.89 7.52
N SER A 22 -7.93 -3.60 8.31
CA SER A 22 -6.97 -2.98 9.24
C SER A 22 -5.78 -2.29 8.57
N VAL A 23 -5.47 -2.59 7.30
CA VAL A 23 -4.35 -1.98 6.55
C VAL A 23 -4.79 -0.92 5.53
N LEU A 24 -6.08 -0.62 5.45
CA LEU A 24 -6.61 0.41 4.56
C LEU A 24 -6.77 1.73 5.31
N CYS A 25 -6.75 2.83 4.55
CA CYS A 25 -7.05 4.17 5.03
C CYS A 25 -8.25 4.74 4.28
N PRO A 26 -8.98 5.69 4.88
CA PRO A 26 -9.96 6.50 4.16
C PRO A 26 -9.26 7.37 3.11
N PRO A 27 -10.02 7.99 2.17
CA PRO A 27 -9.46 8.95 1.23
C PRO A 27 -8.87 10.19 1.93
N HIS A 28 -7.92 10.86 1.27
CA HIS A 28 -7.11 11.96 1.84
C HIS A 28 -7.93 13.08 2.50
N ASP A 29 -9.08 13.48 1.94
CA ASP A 29 -9.92 14.55 2.50
C ASP A 29 -10.48 14.25 3.92
N MET A 30 -10.34 13.01 4.40
CA MET A 30 -10.78 12.58 5.73
C MET A 30 -9.62 12.28 6.69
N ILE A 31 -8.37 12.54 6.29
CA ILE A 31 -7.19 12.23 7.08
C ILE A 31 -6.63 13.53 7.69
N ASP A 32 -6.89 13.73 8.97
CA ASP A 32 -6.17 14.69 9.82
C ASP A 32 -5.02 14.01 10.59
N GLU A 33 -4.22 14.79 11.32
CA GLU A 33 -3.08 14.27 12.09
C GLU A 33 -3.47 13.22 13.15
N GLU A 34 -4.60 13.39 13.82
CA GLU A 34 -5.08 12.42 14.83
C GLU A 34 -5.51 11.11 14.14
N THR A 35 -6.27 11.23 13.05
CA THR A 35 -6.69 10.08 12.24
C THR A 35 -5.49 9.34 11.65
N GLN A 36 -4.49 10.05 11.13
CA GLN A 36 -3.25 9.46 10.63
C GLN A 36 -2.55 8.64 11.71
N GLU A 37 -2.34 9.22 12.89
CA GLU A 37 -1.68 8.53 14.00
C GLU A 37 -2.48 7.34 14.52
N ALA A 38 -3.82 7.44 14.55
CA ALA A 38 -4.69 6.32 14.89
C ALA A 38 -4.55 5.16 13.89
N LEU A 39 -4.54 5.45 12.59
CA LEU A 39 -4.38 4.44 11.53
C LEU A 39 -3.01 3.76 11.57
N LYS A 40 -1.93 4.53 11.80
CA LYS A 40 -0.58 3.98 12.00
C LYS A 40 -0.52 3.02 13.20
N ARG A 41 -1.22 3.35 14.29
CA ARG A 41 -1.28 2.51 15.50
C ARG A 41 -2.19 1.29 15.31
N GLN A 42 -3.22 1.40 14.49
CA GLN A 42 -4.17 0.32 14.23
C GLN A 42 -3.48 -0.87 13.56
N ASN A 43 -2.62 -0.62 12.57
CA ASN A 43 -1.79 -1.65 11.96
C ASN A 43 -0.47 -1.07 11.45
N ARG A 44 0.66 -1.71 11.79
CA ARG A 44 2.01 -1.34 11.33
C ARG A 44 2.18 -1.35 9.80
N TYR A 45 1.30 -2.04 9.08
CA TYR A 45 1.32 -2.11 7.61
C TYR A 45 0.17 -1.32 6.97
N ASN A 46 -0.42 -0.38 7.71
CA ASN A 46 -1.48 0.45 7.15
C ASN A 46 -0.94 1.33 6.01
N VAL A 47 -1.65 1.36 4.89
CA VAL A 47 -1.24 2.07 3.67
C VAL A 47 -1.04 3.57 3.88
N ILE A 48 -1.54 4.13 4.98
CA ILE A 48 -1.29 5.51 5.41
C ILE A 48 0.21 5.88 5.41
N HIS A 49 1.09 4.94 5.75
CA HIS A 49 2.54 5.14 5.73
C HIS A 49 3.10 5.44 4.32
N LEU A 50 2.42 4.98 3.27
CA LEU A 50 2.79 5.24 1.88
C LEU A 50 2.01 6.41 1.28
N GLU A 51 0.79 6.65 1.75
CA GLU A 51 -0.15 7.61 1.18
C GLU A 51 0.08 9.02 1.75
N ALA A 52 0.04 9.16 3.08
CA ALA A 52 0.28 10.42 3.78
C ALA A 52 1.71 10.54 4.35
N GLY A 53 2.44 9.42 4.42
CA GLY A 53 3.81 9.38 4.92
C GLY A 53 3.92 9.38 6.44
N GLU A 54 5.12 9.64 6.94
CA GLU A 54 5.42 9.60 8.38
C GLU A 54 5.09 10.91 9.11
N SER A 55 4.96 12.04 8.40
CA SER A 55 4.57 13.35 8.96
C SER A 55 3.79 14.16 7.94
N LEU A 56 2.78 14.91 8.41
CA LEU A 56 2.04 15.91 7.63
C LEU A 56 2.78 17.27 7.56
N ASP A 57 4.07 17.31 7.92
CA ASP A 57 4.93 18.48 7.78
C ASP A 57 5.07 18.89 6.31
N TRP A 58 4.23 19.85 5.92
CA TRP A 58 4.24 20.53 4.62
C TRP A 58 5.49 21.39 4.38
N THR A 59 6.38 21.50 5.37
CA THR A 59 7.71 22.11 5.25
C THR A 59 8.77 21.14 4.72
N THR A 60 8.54 19.83 4.85
CA THR A 60 9.47 18.81 4.37
C THR A 60 9.46 18.76 2.84
N SER A 61 10.61 18.51 2.23
CA SER A 61 10.70 18.41 0.78
C SER A 61 9.86 17.25 0.27
N ALA A 62 8.95 17.51 -0.68
CA ALA A 62 8.16 16.47 -1.34
C ALA A 62 9.05 15.34 -1.88
N LYS A 63 10.25 15.67 -2.38
CA LYS A 63 11.22 14.68 -2.86
C LYS A 63 11.66 13.71 -1.76
N GLU A 64 11.87 14.21 -0.55
CA GLU A 64 12.31 13.39 0.60
C GLU A 64 11.17 12.49 1.07
N GLN A 65 9.93 13.01 1.11
CA GLN A 65 8.73 12.23 1.43
C GLN A 65 8.51 11.10 0.42
N TYR A 66 8.58 11.39 -0.89
CA TYR A 66 8.45 10.37 -1.93
C TYR A 66 9.59 9.33 -1.88
N ALA A 67 10.81 9.75 -1.56
CA ALA A 67 11.92 8.82 -1.40
C ALA A 67 11.71 7.89 -0.19
N ALA A 68 11.23 8.42 0.94
CA ALA A 68 10.88 7.63 2.12
C ALA A 68 9.77 6.61 1.81
N ALA A 69 8.69 7.05 1.17
CA ALA A 69 7.60 6.17 0.76
C ALA A 69 8.08 5.09 -0.23
N SER A 70 8.96 5.44 -1.19
CA SER A 70 9.55 4.47 -2.12
C SER A 70 10.37 3.41 -1.39
N ASN A 71 11.21 3.82 -0.44
CA ASN A 71 12.03 2.88 0.35
C ASN A 71 11.17 1.95 1.20
N LEU A 72 10.11 2.49 1.81
CA LEU A 72 9.17 1.70 2.60
C LEU A 72 8.41 0.70 1.73
N PHE A 73 7.96 1.14 0.55
CA PHE A 73 7.32 0.26 -0.42
C PHE A 73 8.27 -0.87 -0.86
N ASP A 74 9.54 -0.55 -1.13
CA ASP A 74 10.60 -1.52 -1.39
C ASP A 74 10.73 -2.56 -0.27
N GLN A 75 10.75 -2.09 0.98
CA GLN A 75 10.84 -2.94 2.15
C GLN A 75 9.64 -3.88 2.26
N TRP A 76 8.42 -3.38 2.09
CA TRP A 76 7.19 -4.19 2.17
C TRP A 76 7.12 -5.26 1.08
N ARG A 77 7.75 -5.04 -0.07
CA ARG A 77 7.90 -6.08 -1.10
C ARG A 77 8.85 -7.19 -0.67
N GLN A 78 9.95 -6.83 -0.01
CA GLN A 78 10.94 -7.78 0.49
C GLN A 78 10.43 -8.59 1.69
N GLU A 79 9.62 -7.96 2.55
CA GLU A 79 8.96 -8.59 3.69
C GLU A 79 7.69 -9.39 3.32
N GLU A 80 7.37 -9.51 2.02
CA GLU A 80 6.16 -10.18 1.53
C GLU A 80 4.86 -9.63 2.14
N VAL A 81 4.86 -8.36 2.54
CA VAL A 81 3.66 -7.59 2.93
C VAL A 81 2.88 -7.24 1.68
N LEU A 82 3.59 -6.87 0.60
CA LEU A 82 3.05 -6.61 -0.72
C LEU A 82 3.55 -7.66 -1.71
N CYS A 83 2.63 -8.33 -2.40
CA CYS A 83 2.96 -9.36 -3.38
C CYS A 83 2.27 -9.10 -4.72
N GLN A 84 2.95 -9.38 -5.84
CA GLN A 84 2.33 -9.44 -7.16
C GLN A 84 1.77 -10.84 -7.40
N GLY A 85 0.49 -10.96 -7.74
CA GLY A 85 -0.09 -12.24 -8.15
C GLY A 85 -0.58 -13.16 -7.03
N CYS A 86 -0.68 -12.68 -5.78
CA CYS A 86 -1.49 -13.38 -4.78
C CYS A 86 -2.96 -13.33 -5.25
N GLY A 87 -3.44 -14.48 -5.73
CA GLY A 87 -4.70 -14.61 -6.48
C GLY A 87 -4.53 -14.52 -8.01
N THR A 88 -3.87 -15.53 -8.60
CA THR A 88 -4.20 -15.92 -9.98
C THR A 88 -5.62 -16.47 -9.95
N LEU A 89 -6.57 -15.73 -10.51
CA LEU A 89 -7.78 -16.33 -11.07
C LEU A 89 -7.29 -17.36 -12.10
N LEU A 90 -7.26 -18.63 -11.70
CA LEU A 90 -7.25 -19.74 -12.64
C LEU A 90 -8.53 -19.61 -13.46
N LEU A 91 -8.44 -18.91 -14.59
CA LEU A 91 -9.39 -19.13 -15.67
C LEU A 91 -9.16 -20.58 -16.11
N PRO A 92 -10.15 -21.48 -16.00
CA PRO A 92 -9.99 -22.81 -16.56
C PRO A 92 -9.78 -22.64 -18.07
N ASP A 93 -8.70 -23.24 -18.56
CA ASP A 93 -8.37 -23.34 -19.97
C ASP A 93 -9.58 -23.95 -20.69
N ALA A 94 -10.27 -23.14 -21.50
CA ALA A 94 -11.40 -23.60 -22.28
C ALA A 94 -10.86 -24.42 -23.46
N SER A 95 -10.89 -25.75 -23.30
CA SER A 95 -10.80 -26.72 -24.40
C SER A 95 -12.08 -26.75 -25.24
#